data_AF-A0AAW0X4J3-F1
#
_entry.id   AF-A0AAW0X4J3-F1
#
_cell.length_a   1.000
_cell.length_b   1.000
_cell.length_c   1.000
_cell.angle_alpha   90.00
_cell.angle_beta   90.00
_cell.angle_gamma   90.00
#
_symmetry.space_group_name_H-M   'P 1'
#
loop_
_entity.id
_entity.type
_entity.pdbx_description
1 polymer ?
#
loop_
_entity_poly.entity_id
_entity_poly.type
_entity_poly.pdbx_seq_one_letter_code
_entity_poly.pdbx_strand_id
1 'polypeptide(L)'
;PMFLTELRVEADKDSDMCYTLISGGCGEVSVMAPTIHERNNWLKKIAIAQKHISDTERSILHRQQSRMLQSFCEVSLGSQAHRTSIATSPHPKWDSTMQFLVKSLSEDVLCITVYEKGYFKPNEFLGRTEIKIHQIYEESRSEPGAQPQLHKLRLHEVKSGEVILKISLQLFDRC
;
A
#
# COMPACT_ATOMS: atom_id res chain seq x y z
N PRO A 1 -24.21 -6.56 -26.33
CA PRO A 1 -22.77 -6.23 -26.20
C PRO A 1 -22.04 -7.35 -25.44
N MET A 2 -21.00 -7.94 -26.04
CA MET A 2 -20.18 -8.97 -25.39
C MET A 2 -19.10 -8.28 -24.55
N PHE A 3 -19.06 -8.52 -23.25
CA PHE A 3 -17.99 -8.04 -22.38
C PHE A 3 -16.83 -9.04 -22.40
N LEU A 4 -15.63 -8.59 -22.78
CA LEU A 4 -14.46 -9.45 -22.91
C LEU A 4 -14.03 -10.10 -21.57
N THR A 5 -14.48 -9.55 -20.45
CA THR A 5 -14.23 -10.02 -19.08
C THR A 5 -15.02 -11.28 -18.72
N GLU A 6 -16.16 -11.51 -19.37
CA GLU A 6 -17.01 -12.69 -19.17
C GLU A 6 -16.77 -13.78 -20.21
N LEU A 7 -15.88 -13.51 -21.18
CA LEU A 7 -15.54 -14.41 -22.27
C LEU A 7 -14.62 -15.52 -21.75
N ARG A 8 -15.06 -16.77 -21.80
CA ARG A 8 -14.19 -17.94 -21.63
C ARG A 8 -13.77 -18.44 -23.00
N VAL A 9 -12.51 -18.83 -23.11
CA VAL A 9 -11.97 -19.40 -24.35
C VAL A 9 -11.52 -20.81 -24.07
N GLU A 10 -12.09 -21.77 -24.78
CA GLU A 10 -11.72 -23.17 -24.68
C GLU A 10 -11.12 -23.63 -26.00
N ALA A 11 -9.94 -24.26 -25.95
CA ALA A 11 -9.40 -24.91 -27.13
C ALA A 11 -10.20 -26.18 -27.41
N ASP A 12 -10.55 -26.41 -28.66
CA ASP A 12 -11.24 -27.62 -29.06
C ASP A 12 -10.32 -28.83 -28.86
N LYS A 13 -10.84 -29.88 -28.23
CA LYS A 13 -10.08 -31.12 -27.96
C LYS A 13 -9.98 -32.02 -29.18
N ASP A 14 -10.91 -31.85 -30.12
CA ASP A 14 -11.06 -32.70 -31.30
C ASP A 14 -10.55 -32.01 -32.58
N SER A 15 -10.13 -30.74 -32.51
CA SER A 15 -9.64 -29.95 -33.64
C SER A 15 -8.52 -28.97 -33.29
N ASP A 16 -7.39 -29.10 -33.96
CA ASP A 16 -6.24 -28.19 -33.81
C ASP A 16 -6.45 -26.80 -34.44
N MET A 17 -7.53 -26.60 -35.18
CA MET A 17 -7.84 -25.32 -35.85
C MET A 17 -8.95 -24.55 -35.16
N CYS A 18 -9.70 -25.19 -34.27
CA CYS A 18 -10.88 -24.61 -33.66
C CYS A 18 -10.63 -24.16 -32.23
N TYR A 19 -11.37 -23.14 -31.82
CA TYR A 19 -11.51 -22.75 -30.43
C TYR A 19 -12.91 -22.19 -30.21
N THR A 20 -13.37 -22.29 -28.98
CA THR A 20 -14.72 -21.91 -28.61
C THR A 20 -14.69 -20.69 -27.71
N LEU A 21 -15.53 -19.71 -28.04
CA LEU A 21 -15.80 -18.53 -27.23
C LEU A 21 -17.12 -18.73 -26.50
N ILE A 22 -17.08 -18.74 -25.17
CA ILE A 22 -18.25 -18.91 -24.31
C ILE A 22 -18.50 -17.58 -23.59
N SER A 23 -19.70 -17.02 -23.74
CA SER A 23 -20.12 -15.81 -23.05
C SER A 23 -21.44 -16.04 -22.33
N GLY A 24 -21.50 -15.66 -21.05
CA GLY A 24 -22.68 -15.88 -20.20
C GLY A 24 -23.98 -15.25 -20.74
N GLY A 25 -23.88 -14.19 -21.55
CA GLY A 25 -25.04 -13.51 -22.15
C GLY A 25 -25.29 -13.81 -23.63
N CYS A 26 -24.36 -14.45 -24.35
CA CYS A 26 -24.45 -14.67 -25.79
C CYS A 26 -24.35 -16.14 -26.23
N GLY A 27 -24.14 -17.07 -25.29
CA GLY A 27 -23.98 -18.48 -25.61
C GLY A 27 -22.57 -18.84 -26.07
N GLU A 28 -22.45 -19.98 -26.73
CA GLU A 28 -21.21 -20.58 -27.20
C GLU A 28 -21.04 -20.38 -28.70
N VAL A 29 -19.85 -19.96 -29.12
CA VAL A 29 -19.49 -19.75 -30.54
C VAL A 29 -18.19 -20.47 -30.85
N SER A 30 -18.24 -21.46 -31.71
CA SER A 30 -17.06 -22.13 -32.26
C SER A 30 -16.45 -21.32 -33.39
N VAL A 31 -15.15 -21.10 -33.33
CA VAL A 31 -14.37 -20.35 -34.32
C VAL A 31 -13.31 -21.25 -34.91
N MET A 32 -13.27 -21.32 -36.24
CA MET A 32 -12.26 -22.06 -37.00
C MET A 32 -11.23 -21.09 -37.57
N ALA A 33 -9.96 -21.32 -37.27
CA ALA A 33 -8.86 -20.59 -37.88
C ALA A 33 -8.39 -21.28 -39.17
N PRO A 34 -7.93 -20.53 -40.18
CA PRO A 34 -7.29 -21.09 -41.38
C PRO A 34 -6.07 -21.96 -41.10
N THR A 35 -5.34 -21.69 -40.00
CA THR A 35 -4.16 -22.48 -39.58
C THR A 35 -4.03 -22.55 -38.05
N ILE A 36 -3.30 -23.55 -37.55
CA ILE A 36 -2.95 -23.70 -36.12
C ILE A 36 -2.20 -22.47 -35.61
N HIS A 37 -1.32 -21.92 -36.46
CA HIS A 37 -0.54 -20.74 -36.12
C HIS A 37 -1.45 -19.53 -35.90
N GLU A 38 -2.42 -19.31 -36.79
CA GLU A 38 -3.41 -18.25 -36.64
C GLU A 38 -4.30 -18.46 -35.42
N ARG A 39 -4.77 -19.69 -35.17
CA ARG A 39 -5.50 -20.05 -33.94
C ARG A 39 -4.73 -19.63 -32.69
N ASN A 40 -3.45 -20.03 -32.60
CA ASN A 40 -2.59 -19.72 -31.46
C ASN A 40 -2.38 -18.21 -31.29
N ASN A 41 -2.24 -17.48 -32.40
CA ASN A 41 -2.12 -16.03 -32.37
C ASN A 41 -3.41 -15.36 -31.87
N TRP A 42 -4.57 -15.86 -32.29
CA TRP A 42 -5.87 -15.40 -31.78
C TRP A 42 -6.02 -15.64 -30.28
N LEU A 43 -5.72 -16.86 -29.79
CA LEU A 43 -5.77 -17.18 -28.36
C LEU A 43 -4.86 -16.25 -27.54
N LYS A 44 -3.63 -16.02 -28.00
CA LYS A 44 -2.68 -15.09 -27.35
C LYS A 44 -3.23 -13.66 -27.31
N LYS A 45 -3.77 -13.17 -28.42
CA LYS A 45 -4.34 -11.82 -28.51
C LYS A 45 -5.52 -11.66 -27.56
N ILE A 46 -6.41 -12.65 -27.49
CA ILE A 46 -7.55 -12.63 -26.58
C ILE A 46 -7.07 -12.61 -25.13
N ALA A 47 -6.13 -13.48 -24.75
CA ALA A 47 -5.57 -13.50 -23.39
C ALA A 47 -4.92 -12.16 -23.00
N ILE A 48 -4.15 -11.54 -23.91
CA ILE A 48 -3.55 -10.21 -23.68
C ILE A 48 -4.64 -9.15 -23.50
N ALA A 49 -5.66 -9.14 -24.36
CA ALA A 49 -6.75 -8.17 -24.28
C ALA A 49 -7.56 -8.33 -22.99
N GLN A 50 -7.84 -9.55 -22.56
CA GLN A 50 -8.53 -9.85 -21.29
C GLN A 50 -7.75 -9.34 -20.11
N LYS A 51 -6.44 -9.64 -20.05
CA LYS A 51 -5.54 -9.13 -19.01
C LYS A 51 -5.54 -7.60 -18.97
N HIS A 52 -5.39 -6.96 -20.13
CA HIS A 52 -5.37 -5.51 -20.24
C HIS A 52 -6.68 -4.87 -19.73
N ILE A 53 -7.83 -5.45 -20.07
CA ILE A 53 -9.13 -4.95 -19.61
C ILE A 53 -9.26 -5.12 -18.10
N SER A 54 -8.94 -6.29 -17.54
CA SER A 54 -8.98 -6.51 -16.09
C SER A 54 -8.05 -5.55 -15.33
N ASP A 55 -6.85 -5.29 -15.85
CA ASP A 55 -5.92 -4.34 -15.24
C ASP A 55 -6.44 -2.89 -15.36
N THR A 56 -7.09 -2.55 -16.48
CA THR A 56 -7.73 -1.24 -16.69
C THR A 56 -8.91 -1.04 -15.75
N GLU A 57 -9.81 -2.02 -15.60
CA GLU A 57 -10.94 -1.96 -14.67
C GLU A 57 -10.48 -1.81 -13.23
N ARG A 58 -9.46 -2.57 -12.82
CA ARG A 58 -8.81 -2.38 -11.51
C ARG A 58 -8.27 -0.97 -11.34
N SER A 59 -7.64 -0.41 -12.38
CA SER A 59 -7.14 0.98 -12.33
C SER A 59 -8.27 2.01 -12.26
N ILE A 60 -9.41 1.77 -12.90
CA ILE A 60 -10.58 2.67 -12.90
C ILE A 60 -11.28 2.63 -11.53
N LEU A 61 -11.50 1.43 -10.98
CA LEU A 61 -11.98 1.25 -9.61
C LEU A 61 -11.02 1.92 -8.61
N HIS A 62 -9.71 1.82 -8.86
CA HIS A 62 -8.71 2.51 -8.06
C HIS A 62 -8.78 4.04 -8.20
N ARG A 63 -9.03 4.60 -9.39
CA ARG A 63 -9.28 6.06 -9.55
C ARG A 63 -10.54 6.52 -8.82
N GLN A 64 -11.59 5.69 -8.76
CA GLN A 64 -12.77 5.98 -7.94
C GLN A 64 -12.44 5.92 -6.43
N GLN A 65 -11.60 4.97 -6.01
CA GLN A 65 -11.05 4.88 -4.65
C GLN A 65 -9.99 5.95 -4.33
N SER A 66 -9.34 6.57 -5.32
CA SER A 66 -8.33 7.62 -5.18
C SER A 66 -8.88 8.91 -4.55
N ARG A 67 -10.19 8.99 -4.28
CA ARG A 67 -10.76 10.00 -3.37
C ARG A 67 -10.49 9.69 -1.88
N MET A 68 -10.00 8.50 -1.56
CA MET A 68 -9.75 8.02 -0.20
C MET A 68 -8.36 7.38 -0.09
N LEU A 69 -7.35 8.21 0.21
CA LEU A 69 -5.98 7.77 0.48
C LEU A 69 -5.95 6.80 1.66
N GLN A 70 -5.38 5.61 1.45
CA GLN A 70 -5.16 4.63 2.52
C GLN A 70 -3.70 4.68 2.95
N SER A 71 -3.45 5.03 4.21
CA SER A 71 -2.09 5.24 4.70
C SER A 71 -1.85 4.60 6.06
N PHE A 72 -0.59 4.29 6.33
CA PHE A 72 -0.12 3.81 7.62
C PHE A 72 1.28 4.37 7.91
N CYS A 73 1.67 4.37 9.18
CA CYS A 73 3.02 4.74 9.60
C CYS A 73 3.79 3.49 10.03
N GLU A 74 5.07 3.46 9.69
CA GLU A 74 6.07 2.61 10.31
C GLU A 74 6.92 3.46 11.25
N VAL A 75 7.06 3.01 12.50
CA VAL A 75 7.82 3.70 13.54
C VAL A 75 8.89 2.76 14.06
N SER A 76 10.15 3.20 14.10
CA SER A 76 11.27 2.39 14.56
C SER A 76 12.17 3.12 15.54
N LEU A 77 12.78 2.34 16.44
CA LEU A 77 13.81 2.77 17.39
C LEU A 77 14.89 1.68 17.46
N GLY A 78 16.03 1.91 16.81
CA GLY A 78 17.07 0.89 16.65
C GLY A 78 16.53 -0.35 15.92
N SER A 79 16.57 -1.51 16.58
CA SER A 79 16.06 -2.78 16.04
C SER A 79 14.55 -3.01 16.26
N GLN A 80 13.87 -2.14 16.99
CA GLN A 80 12.43 -2.25 17.26
C GLN A 80 11.67 -1.51 16.17
N ALA A 81 10.62 -2.12 15.62
CA ALA A 81 9.76 -1.50 14.62
C ALA A 81 8.30 -1.91 14.84
N HIS A 82 7.40 -0.93 14.71
CA HIS A 82 5.96 -1.11 14.81
C HIS A 82 5.26 -0.41 13.65
N ARG A 83 4.04 -0.86 13.34
CA ARG A 83 3.19 -0.27 12.31
C ARG A 83 1.82 0.06 12.87
N THR A 84 1.25 1.17 12.41
CA THR A 84 -0.12 1.54 12.74
C THR A 84 -1.12 0.67 11.98
N SER A 85 -2.39 0.74 12.37
CA SER A 85 -3.48 0.34 11.47
C SER A 85 -3.50 1.22 10.22
N ILE A 86 -4.20 0.77 9.18
CA ILE A 86 -4.42 1.55 7.96
C ILE A 86 -5.58 2.52 8.20
N ALA A 87 -5.37 3.79 7.88
CA ALA A 87 -6.40 4.84 7.92
C ALA A 87 -6.76 5.28 6.50
N THR A 88 -8.06 5.45 6.25
CA THR A 88 -8.63 5.81 4.94
C THR A 88 -9.11 7.26 4.98
N SER A 89 -8.21 8.21 4.72
CA SER A 89 -8.48 9.66 4.78
C SER A 89 -7.31 10.45 4.17
N PRO A 90 -7.55 11.61 3.55
CA PRO A 90 -6.47 12.54 3.16
C PRO A 90 -5.77 13.18 4.37
N HIS A 91 -6.42 13.20 5.54
CA HIS A 91 -5.86 13.61 6.82
C HIS A 91 -6.00 12.44 7.81
N PRO A 92 -5.14 11.42 7.69
CA PRO A 92 -5.26 10.20 8.47
C PRO A 92 -5.06 10.47 9.96
N LYS A 93 -5.92 9.83 10.77
CA LYS A 93 -5.73 9.69 12.22
C LYS A 93 -5.56 8.21 12.49
N TRP A 94 -4.39 7.82 12.96
CA TRP A 94 -4.07 6.42 13.22
C TRP A 94 -4.37 6.00 14.66
N ASP A 95 -4.32 6.95 15.61
CA ASP A 95 -4.61 6.78 17.05
C ASP A 95 -4.00 5.49 17.65
N SER A 96 -2.84 5.09 17.13
CA SER A 96 -2.13 3.88 17.52
C SER A 96 -1.13 4.20 18.64
N THR A 97 -1.12 3.39 19.69
CA THR A 97 -0.16 3.50 20.79
C THR A 97 0.94 2.45 20.61
N MET A 98 2.20 2.85 20.83
CA MET A 98 3.38 2.00 20.69
C MET A 98 4.32 2.24 21.88
N GLN A 99 5.07 1.22 22.28
CA GLN A 99 6.09 1.32 23.32
C GLN A 99 7.41 0.78 22.78
N PHE A 100 8.48 1.50 23.08
CA PHE A 100 9.83 1.16 22.65
C PHE A 100 10.76 1.17 23.87
N LEU A 101 11.64 0.18 23.96
CA LEU A 101 12.73 0.20 24.93
C LEU A 101 13.86 1.11 24.43
N VAL A 102 14.13 2.19 25.14
CA VAL A 102 15.29 3.05 24.90
C VAL A 102 16.54 2.36 25.47
N LYS A 103 17.55 2.13 24.64
CA LYS A 103 18.83 1.54 25.02
C LYS A 103 19.89 2.61 25.30
N SER A 104 19.87 3.71 24.55
CA SER A 104 20.85 4.78 24.66
C SER A 104 20.21 6.13 24.41
N LEU A 105 20.22 7.02 25.40
CA LEU A 105 19.68 8.38 25.23
C LEU A 105 20.43 9.20 24.19
N SER A 106 21.73 8.98 24.03
CA SER A 106 22.58 9.75 23.11
C SER A 106 22.51 9.24 21.67
N GLU A 107 22.31 7.94 21.48
CA GLU A 107 22.40 7.29 20.16
C GLU A 107 21.04 6.95 19.56
N ASP A 108 20.03 6.66 20.38
CA ASP A 108 18.74 6.22 19.86
C ASP A 108 18.02 7.37 19.12
N VAL A 109 17.49 7.01 17.95
CA VAL A 109 16.71 7.89 17.08
C VAL A 109 15.39 7.21 16.76
N LEU A 110 14.29 7.92 17.04
CA LEU A 110 12.95 7.47 16.67
C LEU A 110 12.70 7.91 15.23
N CYS A 111 12.53 6.93 14.33
CA CYS A 111 12.26 7.17 12.92
C CYS A 111 10.79 6.90 12.63
N ILE A 112 10.12 7.80 11.91
CA ILE A 112 8.73 7.69 11.49
C ILE A 112 8.71 7.79 9.97
N THR A 113 8.14 6.78 9.31
CA THR A 113 7.93 6.79 7.86
C THR A 113 6.47 6.56 7.54
N VAL A 114 5.90 7.39 6.67
CA VAL A 114 4.50 7.30 6.24
C VAL A 114 4.44 6.66 4.87
N TYR A 115 3.49 5.74 4.68
CA TYR A 115 3.29 5.05 3.42
C TYR A 115 1.82 5.09 2.97
N GLU A 116 1.61 5.18 1.66
CA GLU A 116 0.34 4.79 1.04
C GLU A 116 0.32 3.27 0.86
N LYS A 117 -0.78 2.62 1.22
CA LYS A 117 -0.95 1.19 1.04
C LYS A 117 -1.09 0.84 -0.45
N GLY A 118 -0.14 0.06 -0.96
CA GLY A 118 -0.26 -0.59 -2.26
C GLY A 118 -0.92 -1.97 -2.14
N TYR A 119 -1.98 -2.22 -2.90
CA TYR A 119 -2.63 -3.54 -3.00
C TYR A 119 -2.03 -4.42 -4.10
N PHE A 120 -1.75 -3.81 -5.25
CA PHE A 120 -1.17 -4.47 -6.44
C PHE A 120 0.11 -3.78 -6.91
N LYS A 121 0.59 -2.80 -6.13
CA LYS A 121 1.86 -2.09 -6.29
C LYS A 121 2.61 -2.15 -4.95
N PRO A 122 3.92 -1.95 -4.92
CA PRO A 122 4.62 -1.63 -3.68
C PRO A 122 3.95 -0.43 -2.97
N ASN A 123 4.14 -0.34 -1.66
CA ASN A 123 3.66 0.82 -0.91
C ASN A 123 4.35 2.09 -1.41
N GLU A 124 3.61 3.18 -1.52
CA GLU A 124 4.16 4.46 -1.96
C GLU A 124 4.72 5.20 -0.74
N PHE A 125 5.94 5.70 -0.85
CA PHE A 125 6.55 6.50 0.21
C PHE A 125 5.92 7.89 0.26
N LEU A 126 5.42 8.29 1.43
CA LEU A 126 4.76 9.59 1.67
C LEU A 126 5.56 10.52 2.58
N GLY A 127 6.82 10.17 2.88
CA GLY A 127 7.73 11.00 3.66
C GLY A 127 8.20 10.34 4.93
N ARG A 128 9.31 10.86 5.47
CA ARG A 128 9.91 10.39 6.72
C ARG A 128 10.33 11.54 7.62
N THR A 129 10.39 11.30 8.92
CA THR A 129 10.99 12.22 9.89
C THR A 129 11.67 11.43 10.99
N GLU A 130 12.61 12.07 11.66
CA GLU A 130 13.39 11.47 12.73
C GLU A 130 13.45 12.43 13.92
N ILE A 131 13.48 11.89 15.13
CA ILE A 131 13.68 12.66 16.36
C ILE A 131 14.63 11.90 17.29
N LYS A 132 15.69 12.57 17.75
CA LYS A 132 16.66 11.98 18.68
C LYS A 132 16.03 11.83 20.05
N ILE A 133 16.24 10.70 20.72
CA ILE A 133 15.75 10.52 22.09
C ILE A 133 16.39 11.53 23.05
N HIS A 134 17.65 11.91 22.82
CA HIS A 134 18.31 12.98 23.56
C HIS A 134 17.51 14.29 23.55
N GLN A 135 16.96 14.68 22.40
CA GLN A 135 16.19 15.91 22.27
C GLN A 135 14.89 15.83 23.10
N ILE A 136 14.16 14.71 23.00
CA ILE A 136 12.94 14.46 23.78
C ILE A 136 13.26 14.49 25.29
N TYR A 137 14.41 13.95 25.67
CA TYR A 137 14.90 13.98 27.04
C TYR A 137 15.16 15.41 27.54
N GLU A 138 15.88 16.23 26.78
CA GLU A 138 16.15 17.64 27.14
C GLU A 138 14.88 18.47 27.25
N GLU A 139 13.95 18.29 26.30
CA GLU A 139 12.63 18.93 26.33
C GLU A 139 11.85 18.50 27.59
N SER A 140 11.89 17.21 27.95
CA SER A 140 11.21 16.70 29.15
C SER A 140 11.76 17.23 30.47
N ARG A 141 13.05 17.63 30.51
CA ARG A 141 13.66 18.28 31.67
C ARG A 141 13.34 19.76 31.77
N SER A 142 13.15 20.41 30.62
CA SER A 142 12.90 21.86 30.56
C SER A 142 11.46 22.20 30.98
N GLU A 143 10.51 21.28 30.74
CA GLU A 143 9.12 21.41 31.18
C GLU A 143 8.66 20.18 32.00
N PRO A 144 9.13 20.06 33.26
CA PRO A 144 8.78 18.93 34.11
C PRO A 144 7.27 18.95 34.43
N GLY A 145 6.52 18.03 33.81
CA GLY A 145 5.06 17.92 33.96
C GLY A 145 4.27 18.00 32.65
N ALA A 146 4.88 18.42 31.55
CA ALA A 146 4.23 18.53 30.23
C ALA A 146 4.16 17.21 29.45
N GLN A 147 4.15 16.06 30.14
CA GLN A 147 4.00 14.75 29.49
C GLN A 147 2.50 14.37 29.36
N PRO A 148 2.09 13.74 28.24
CA PRO A 148 2.88 13.46 27.05
C PRO A 148 3.11 14.71 26.19
N GLN A 149 4.32 14.85 25.65
CA GLN A 149 4.71 15.98 24.81
C GLN A 149 4.16 15.83 23.40
N LEU A 150 3.50 16.87 22.91
CA LEU A 150 2.96 16.93 21.55
C LEU A 150 4.03 17.41 20.57
N HIS A 151 4.49 16.51 19.70
CA HIS A 151 5.47 16.81 18.67
C HIS A 151 4.79 16.91 17.32
N LYS A 152 4.91 18.07 16.67
CA LYS A 152 4.48 18.27 15.29
C LYS A 152 5.72 18.28 14.39
N LEU A 153 5.94 17.19 13.67
CA LEU A 153 7.16 16.97 12.88
C LEU A 153 6.86 17.05 11.39
N ARG A 154 7.74 17.74 10.66
CA ARG A 154 7.64 17.86 9.20
C ARG A 154 8.16 16.60 8.53
N LEU A 155 7.45 16.11 7.52
CA LEU A 155 7.95 15.02 6.69
C LEU A 155 8.97 15.54 5.66
N HIS A 156 10.09 14.84 5.57
CA HIS A 156 11.18 15.07 4.63
C HIS A 156 11.06 14.15 3.41
N GLU A 157 11.81 14.50 2.35
CA GLU A 157 11.82 13.81 1.05
C GLU A 157 10.49 13.84 0.29
N VAL A 158 9.57 14.73 0.69
CA VAL A 158 8.29 14.99 0.04
C VAL A 158 8.02 16.49 -0.03
N LYS A 159 7.10 16.90 -0.93
CA LYS A 159 6.77 18.32 -1.13
C LYS A 159 6.15 18.98 0.11
N SER A 160 5.32 18.24 0.83
CA SER A 160 4.60 18.70 2.01
C SER A 160 4.11 17.50 2.81
N GLY A 161 4.02 17.66 4.12
CA GLY A 161 3.47 16.64 5.01
C GLY A 161 3.94 16.89 6.43
N GLU A 162 3.10 16.54 7.39
CA GLU A 162 3.39 16.68 8.81
C GLU A 162 2.78 15.48 9.55
N VAL A 163 3.45 15.02 10.59
CA VAL A 163 2.95 14.01 11.51
C VAL A 163 2.92 14.58 12.92
N ILE A 164 1.88 14.24 13.67
CA ILE A 164 1.69 14.69 15.04
C ILE A 164 1.79 13.46 15.95
N LEU A 165 2.67 13.53 16.94
CA LEU A 165 2.96 12.45 17.88
C LEU A 165 2.75 12.96 19.31
N LYS A 166 2.27 12.08 20.19
CA LYS A 166 2.30 12.29 21.64
C LYS A 166 3.34 11.35 22.22
N ILE A 167 4.41 11.91 22.79
CA ILE A 167 5.55 11.13 23.27
C ILE A 167 5.68 11.29 24.79
N SER A 168 5.85 10.17 25.49
CA SER A 168 6.22 10.12 26.90
C SER A 168 7.50 9.31 27.03
N LEU A 169 8.53 9.91 27.60
CA LEU A 169 9.79 9.25 27.89
C LEU A 169 9.82 8.91 29.38
N GLN A 170 9.97 7.62 29.69
CA GLN A 170 10.09 7.09 31.04
C GLN A 170 11.47 6.47 31.20
N LEU A 171 12.26 6.98 32.16
CA LEU A 171 13.54 6.41 32.53
C LEU A 171 13.35 5.50 33.73
N PHE A 172 13.90 4.29 33.64
CA PHE A 172 13.95 3.36 34.77
C PHE A 172 15.35 3.41 35.36
N ASP A 173 15.44 3.70 36.65
CA ASP A 173 16.68 3.48 37.39
C ASP A 173 16.94 1.98 37.46
N ARG A 174 18.20 1.58 37.25
CA ARG A 174 18.62 0.21 37.57
C ARG A 174 18.69 0.12 39.10
N CYS A 175 17.75 -0.58 39.71
CA CYS A 175 17.85 -0.99 41.12
C CYS A 175 19.13 -1.79 41.38
#